data_AF-A0A1Y1LLB6-F1
#
_entry.id   AF-A0A1Y1LLB6-F1
#
_cell.length_a   1.000
_cell.length_b   1.000
_cell.length_c   1.000
_cell.angle_alpha   90.00
_cell.angle_beta   90.00
_cell.angle_gamma   90.00
#
_symmetry.space_group_name_H-M   'P 1'
#
loop_
_entity.id
_entity.type
_entity.pdbx_description
1 polymer ?
#
loop_
_entity_poly.entity_id
_entity_poly.type
_entity_poly.pdbx_seq_one_letter_code
_entity_poly.pdbx_strand_id
1 'polypeptide(L)'
;LGQFTRQNWNHLTEKQENFGLGLVDGIVGYPRGRVLGGSTVINYMVHIRGNKADYNRWANLGNPGWSYDEVLPYFRKSEDSTVKIADEEYRSHGGLLTVSDVPYRTESVHAFVKACQEAGYPYVDYNGRNQLGVSYVQGALRGGRRCSA
;
A
#
# COMPACT_ATOMS: atom_id res chain seq x y z
N LEU A 1 10.81 -0.21 13.95
CA LEU A 1 9.92 -1.40 13.92
C LEU A 1 8.87 -1.28 15.03
N GLY A 2 7.83 -0.44 14.84
CA GLY A 2 6.81 -0.18 15.87
C GLY A 2 5.90 -1.37 16.21
N GLN A 3 6.04 -2.49 15.50
CA GLN A 3 5.31 -3.73 15.76
C GLN A 3 5.79 -4.47 17.01
N PHE A 4 7.00 -4.18 17.51
CA PHE A 4 7.57 -4.84 18.71
C PHE A 4 7.63 -3.91 19.92
N THR A 5 6.86 -2.83 19.91
CA THR A 5 6.87 -1.81 20.96
C THR A 5 5.49 -1.68 21.60
N ARG A 6 5.40 -0.90 22.69
CA ARG A 6 4.14 -0.59 23.39
C ARG A 6 3.06 0.09 22.52
N GLN A 7 3.45 0.57 21.33
CA GLN A 7 2.54 1.14 20.33
C GLN A 7 1.87 0.07 19.46
N ASN A 8 2.04 -1.21 19.76
CA ASN A 8 1.28 -2.32 19.20
C ASN A 8 0.33 -2.89 20.26
N TRP A 9 -0.93 -3.16 19.90
CA TRP A 9 -1.87 -3.91 20.73
C TRP A 9 -1.42 -5.35 21.00
N ASN A 10 -0.56 -5.92 20.16
CA ASN A 10 -0.04 -7.28 20.27
C ASN A 10 -1.14 -8.35 20.31
N HIS A 11 -2.15 -8.21 19.45
CA HIS A 11 -3.13 -9.27 19.29
C HIS A 11 -2.48 -10.54 18.74
N LEU A 12 -3.07 -11.68 19.09
CA LEU A 12 -2.75 -12.98 18.54
C LEU A 12 -3.94 -13.47 17.73
N THR A 13 -3.69 -14.25 16.69
CA THR A 13 -4.75 -14.95 15.97
C THR A 13 -5.25 -16.13 16.78
N GLU A 14 -6.53 -16.52 16.58
CA GLU A 14 -7.00 -17.83 16.98
C GLU A 14 -6.22 -18.93 16.24
N LYS A 15 -6.07 -20.11 16.85
CA LYS A 15 -5.46 -21.25 16.17
C LYS A 15 -6.36 -21.73 15.04
N GLN A 16 -5.79 -21.94 13.86
CA GLN A 16 -6.52 -22.41 12.69
C GLN A 16 -5.86 -23.65 12.09
N GLU A 17 -6.67 -24.52 11.49
CA GLU A 17 -6.17 -25.68 10.76
C GLU A 17 -5.35 -25.22 9.55
N ASN A 18 -4.19 -25.86 9.33
CA ASN A 18 -3.27 -25.57 8.22
C ASN A 18 -2.70 -24.14 8.18
N PHE A 19 -2.69 -23.43 9.31
CA PHE A 19 -2.12 -22.09 9.44
C PHE A 19 -1.02 -22.06 10.51
N GLY A 20 -0.04 -21.17 10.36
CA GLY A 20 1.01 -20.97 11.37
C GLY A 20 1.94 -22.17 11.62
N LEU A 21 2.03 -23.14 10.70
CA LEU A 21 2.72 -24.43 10.90
C LEU A 21 4.20 -24.33 11.32
N GLY A 22 4.86 -23.20 11.04
CA GLY A 22 6.25 -22.94 11.45
C GLY A 22 6.40 -22.10 12.72
N LEU A 23 5.30 -21.79 13.42
CA LEU A 23 5.28 -20.95 14.62
C LEU A 23 4.95 -21.75 15.86
N VAL A 24 5.36 -21.23 17.02
CA VAL A 24 5.00 -21.79 18.32
C VAL A 24 3.47 -21.83 18.45
N ASP A 25 2.94 -23.01 18.78
CA ASP A 25 1.52 -23.32 18.93
C ASP A 25 0.63 -23.07 17.69
N GLY A 26 1.22 -22.77 16.53
CA GLY A 26 0.47 -22.43 15.31
C GLY A 26 -0.19 -21.04 15.36
N ILE A 27 0.25 -20.16 16.26
CA ILE A 27 -0.36 -18.85 16.51
C ILE A 27 0.47 -17.74 15.86
N VAL A 28 -0.18 -16.83 15.14
CA VAL A 28 0.45 -15.71 14.44
C VAL A 28 0.22 -14.40 15.19
N GLY A 29 1.25 -13.57 15.27
CA GLY A 29 1.12 -12.19 15.77
C GLY A 29 0.31 -11.32 14.80
N TYR A 30 -0.68 -10.59 15.31
CA TYR A 30 -1.56 -9.71 14.53
C TYR A 30 -1.36 -8.24 14.95
N PRO A 31 -0.31 -7.55 14.43
CA PRO A 31 0.06 -6.23 14.91
C PRO A 31 -0.99 -5.17 14.54
N ARG A 32 -1.42 -4.37 15.52
CA ARG A 32 -2.35 -3.25 15.36
C ARG A 32 -1.86 -2.04 16.15
N GLY A 33 -1.90 -0.86 15.55
CA GLY A 33 -1.37 0.34 16.20
C GLY A 33 -2.21 0.78 17.40
N ARG A 34 -1.54 0.98 18.54
CA ARG A 34 -2.07 1.49 19.81
C ARG A 34 -1.51 2.90 20.06
N VAL A 35 -1.89 3.84 19.21
CA VAL A 35 -1.48 5.25 19.25
C VAL A 35 -2.45 6.06 18.37
N LEU A 36 -2.51 7.38 18.54
CA LEU A 36 -3.21 8.26 17.60
C LEU A 36 -2.66 8.03 16.18
N GLY A 37 -3.56 7.90 15.20
CA GLY A 37 -3.25 7.43 13.83
C GLY A 37 -3.26 5.90 13.66
N GLY A 38 -3.39 5.16 14.76
CA GLY A 38 -3.59 3.71 14.77
C GLY A 38 -2.50 2.96 14.02
N SER A 39 -2.89 1.99 13.19
CA SER A 39 -1.96 1.14 12.45
C SER A 39 -1.12 1.90 11.41
N THR A 40 -1.54 3.11 10.99
CA THR A 40 -0.76 3.91 10.04
C THR A 40 0.58 4.34 10.60
N VAL A 41 0.74 4.37 11.93
CA VAL A 41 2.00 4.70 12.62
C VAL A 41 3.00 3.53 12.60
N ILE A 42 2.53 2.28 12.51
CA ILE A 42 3.38 1.09 12.62
C ILE A 42 3.42 0.22 11.34
N ASN A 43 2.64 0.55 10.31
CA ASN A 43 2.65 -0.17 9.03
C ASN A 43 3.97 0.03 8.26
N TYR A 44 4.13 -0.66 7.13
CA TYR A 44 5.34 -0.56 6.30
C TYR A 44 5.39 0.65 5.36
N MET A 45 4.48 1.60 5.49
CA MET A 45 4.34 2.83 4.68
C MET A 45 4.01 2.61 3.20
N VAL A 46 4.07 1.38 2.70
CA VAL A 46 3.73 1.02 1.32
C VAL A 46 2.33 1.55 0.96
N HIS A 47 2.25 2.33 -0.12
CA HIS A 47 1.00 2.87 -0.64
C HIS A 47 0.67 2.22 -1.99
N ILE A 48 -0.39 1.42 -2.01
CA ILE A 48 -0.92 0.71 -3.18
C ILE A 48 -2.44 0.80 -3.12
N ARG A 49 -3.08 1.17 -4.23
CA ARG A 49 -4.54 1.15 -4.40
C ARG A 49 -5.01 -0.25 -4.83
N GLY A 50 -6.24 -0.61 -4.45
CA GLY A 50 -6.85 -1.85 -4.91
C GLY A 50 -7.08 -1.87 -6.43
N ASN A 51 -7.32 -3.06 -6.99
CA ASN A 51 -7.56 -3.20 -8.42
C ASN A 51 -8.97 -2.74 -8.81
N LYS A 52 -9.13 -2.12 -9.98
CA LYS A 52 -10.43 -1.71 -10.52
C LYS A 52 -11.47 -2.85 -10.51
N ALA A 53 -11.03 -4.09 -10.77
CA ALA A 53 -11.89 -5.26 -10.74
C ALA A 53 -12.47 -5.54 -9.34
N ASP A 54 -11.73 -5.26 -8.26
CA ASP A 54 -12.21 -5.49 -6.88
C ASP A 54 -13.36 -4.55 -6.54
N TYR A 55 -13.23 -3.26 -6.86
CA TYR A 55 -14.25 -2.24 -6.63
C TYR A 55 -15.48 -2.47 -7.53
N ASN A 56 -15.26 -2.76 -8.81
CA ASN A 56 -16.36 -3.09 -9.73
C ASN A 56 -17.10 -4.36 -9.28
N ARG A 57 -16.38 -5.35 -8.74
CA ARG A 57 -17.00 -6.53 -8.13
C ARG A 57 -17.85 -6.16 -6.93
N TRP A 58 -17.40 -5.24 -6.06
CA TRP A 58 -18.22 -4.77 -4.94
C TRP A 58 -19.52 -4.10 -5.40
N ALA A 59 -19.45 -3.24 -6.42
CA ALA A 59 -20.63 -2.65 -7.03
C ALA A 59 -21.59 -3.73 -7.55
N ASN A 60 -21.07 -4.72 -8.27
CA ASN A 60 -21.85 -5.85 -8.80
C ASN A 60 -22.45 -6.76 -7.71
N LEU A 61 -21.88 -6.78 -6.51
CA LEU A 61 -22.42 -7.49 -5.34
C LEU A 61 -23.54 -6.70 -4.63
N GLY A 62 -24.03 -5.61 -5.24
CA GLY A 62 -25.15 -4.81 -4.72
C GLY A 62 -24.72 -3.61 -3.87
N ASN A 63 -23.49 -3.12 -4.03
CA ASN A 63 -22.99 -1.93 -3.33
C ASN A 63 -22.87 -0.73 -4.31
N PRO A 64 -23.98 -0.07 -4.69
CA PRO A 64 -23.92 1.09 -5.60
C PRO A 64 -23.02 2.20 -5.00
N GLY A 65 -22.30 2.95 -5.85
CA GLY A 65 -21.33 3.94 -5.39
C GLY A 65 -19.91 3.39 -5.15
N TRP A 66 -19.72 2.07 -5.22
CA TRP A 66 -18.42 1.42 -4.94
C TRP A 66 -17.67 0.95 -6.18
N SER A 67 -18.13 1.27 -7.40
CA SER A 67 -17.32 0.98 -8.59
C SER A 67 -16.04 1.82 -8.57
N TYR A 68 -15.01 1.39 -9.28
CA TYR A 68 -13.72 2.10 -9.23
C TYR A 68 -13.84 3.56 -9.65
N ASP A 69 -14.65 3.82 -10.67
CA ASP A 69 -14.83 5.16 -11.24
C ASP A 69 -15.56 6.09 -10.25
N GLU A 70 -16.44 5.54 -9.39
CA GLU A 70 -17.12 6.28 -8.33
C GLU A 70 -16.22 6.54 -7.11
N VAL A 71 -15.29 5.63 -6.79
CA VAL A 71 -14.37 5.81 -5.64
C VAL A 71 -13.09 6.57 -5.99
N LEU A 72 -12.67 6.60 -7.27
CA LEU A 72 -11.46 7.29 -7.72
C LEU A 72 -11.38 8.76 -7.28
N PRO A 73 -12.47 9.57 -7.35
CA PRO A 73 -12.44 10.95 -6.84
C PRO A 73 -12.04 11.05 -5.36
N TYR A 74 -12.37 10.06 -4.53
CA TYR A 74 -12.00 10.05 -3.12
C TYR A 74 -10.53 9.70 -2.90
N PHE A 75 -9.98 8.76 -3.69
CA PHE A 75 -8.55 8.50 -3.67
C PHE A 75 -7.77 9.76 -4.07
N ARG A 76 -8.19 10.40 -5.16
CA ARG A 76 -7.60 11.66 -5.63
C ARG A 76 -7.72 12.76 -4.57
N LYS A 77 -8.89 12.95 -3.95
CA LYS A 77 -9.08 13.95 -2.88
C LYS A 77 -8.11 13.78 -1.71
N SER A 78 -7.80 12.54 -1.33
CA SER A 78 -6.92 12.26 -0.19
C SER A 78 -5.43 12.47 -0.48
N GLU A 79 -5.03 12.35 -1.75
CA GLU A 79 -3.65 12.19 -2.17
C GLU A 79 -2.96 13.53 -2.48
N ASP A 80 -1.73 13.65 -2.01
CA ASP A 80 -0.74 14.63 -2.45
C ASP A 80 0.45 13.89 -3.05
N SER A 81 0.40 13.63 -4.35
CA SER A 81 1.40 12.82 -5.02
C SER A 81 2.65 13.62 -5.35
N THR A 82 3.81 13.08 -5.01
CA THR A 82 5.13 13.65 -5.32
C THR A 82 6.05 12.61 -5.98
N VAL A 83 5.46 11.53 -6.53
CA VAL A 83 6.20 10.48 -7.23
C VAL A 83 6.70 11.00 -8.58
N LYS A 84 7.82 10.46 -9.06
CA LYS A 84 8.42 10.90 -10.33
C LYS A 84 7.63 10.46 -11.57
N ILE A 85 7.01 9.29 -11.51
CA ILE A 85 6.22 8.73 -12.61
C ILE A 85 4.78 8.61 -12.10
N ALA A 86 3.91 9.46 -12.63
CA ALA A 86 2.55 9.67 -12.18
C ALA A 86 1.61 9.68 -13.38
N ASP A 87 0.52 8.93 -13.31
CA ASP A 87 -0.59 9.02 -14.25
C ASP A 87 -1.54 10.16 -13.81
N GLU A 88 -1.52 11.29 -14.52
CA GLU A 88 -2.24 12.52 -14.13
C GLU A 88 -3.76 12.34 -13.97
N GLU A 89 -4.36 11.37 -14.67
CA GLU A 89 -5.80 11.09 -14.57
C GLU A 89 -6.14 10.40 -13.23
N TYR A 90 -5.20 9.63 -12.69
CA TYR A 90 -5.39 8.82 -11.49
C TYR A 90 -4.75 9.47 -10.26
N ARG A 91 -3.77 10.36 -10.44
CA ARG A 91 -3.09 11.05 -9.36
C ARG A 91 -3.73 12.38 -9.00
N SER A 92 -3.37 12.88 -7.83
CA SER A 92 -3.77 14.20 -7.37
C SER A 92 -2.69 14.85 -6.51
N HIS A 93 -2.79 16.17 -6.38
CA HIS A 93 -1.92 16.99 -5.55
C HIS A 93 -2.75 17.78 -4.54
N GLY A 94 -2.14 18.17 -3.43
CA GLY A 94 -2.79 19.03 -2.43
C GLY A 94 -3.72 18.32 -1.44
N GLY A 95 -3.82 16.99 -1.51
CA GLY A 95 -4.44 16.18 -0.46
C GLY A 95 -3.64 16.15 0.85
N LEU A 96 -4.19 15.51 1.87
CA LEU A 96 -3.55 15.45 3.19
C LEU A 96 -2.49 14.35 3.28
N LEU A 97 -2.64 13.28 2.50
CA LEU A 97 -1.74 12.13 2.49
C LEU A 97 -0.70 12.29 1.38
N THR A 98 0.53 12.63 1.76
CA THR A 98 1.61 12.68 0.76
C THR A 98 2.07 11.27 0.39
N VAL A 99 2.08 10.99 -0.92
CA VAL A 99 2.58 9.74 -1.49
C VAL A 99 3.82 10.07 -2.33
N SER A 100 4.97 9.52 -1.95
CA SER A 100 6.26 9.82 -2.59
C SER A 100 7.02 8.55 -2.96
N ASP A 101 8.02 8.70 -3.81
CA ASP A 101 9.06 7.69 -3.96
C ASP A 101 9.80 7.48 -2.62
N VAL A 102 10.23 6.25 -2.35
CA VAL A 102 11.15 5.99 -1.23
C VAL A 102 12.51 6.67 -1.47
N PRO A 103 13.07 7.39 -0.48
CA PRO A 103 14.28 8.19 -0.68
C PRO A 103 15.55 7.36 -0.84
N TYR A 104 15.56 6.14 -0.31
CA TYR A 104 16.70 5.22 -0.38
C TYR A 104 16.27 3.90 -1.04
N ARG A 105 17.12 3.40 -1.94
CA ARG A 105 16.97 2.15 -2.68
C ARG A 105 18.31 1.44 -2.68
N THR A 106 18.28 0.13 -2.48
CA THR A 106 19.48 -0.71 -2.55
C THR A 106 19.77 -1.13 -3.98
N GLU A 107 21.01 -1.50 -4.28
CA GLU A 107 21.37 -2.06 -5.59
C GLU A 107 20.53 -3.30 -5.95
N SER A 108 20.16 -4.10 -4.95
CA SER A 108 19.29 -5.28 -5.16
C SER A 108 17.93 -4.90 -5.75
N VAL A 109 17.31 -3.78 -5.34
CA VAL A 109 16.00 -3.40 -5.90
C VAL A 109 16.15 -2.86 -7.32
N HIS A 110 17.26 -2.20 -7.63
CA HIS A 110 17.57 -1.77 -9.00
C HIS A 110 17.75 -2.97 -9.92
N ALA A 111 18.53 -3.97 -9.49
CA ALA A 111 18.72 -5.22 -10.22
C ALA A 111 17.39 -5.96 -10.43
N PHE A 112 16.53 -6.03 -9.39
CA PHE A 112 15.22 -6.65 -9.49
C PHE A 112 14.32 -5.97 -10.52
N VAL A 113 14.18 -4.64 -10.46
CA VAL A 113 13.35 -3.89 -11.41
C VAL A 113 13.86 -4.07 -12.84
N LYS A 114 15.18 -3.99 -13.04
CA LYS A 114 15.79 -4.20 -14.35
C LYS A 114 15.53 -5.60 -14.89
N ALA A 115 15.71 -6.64 -14.07
CA ALA A 115 15.45 -8.02 -14.47
C ALA A 115 13.98 -8.25 -14.84
N CYS A 116 13.02 -7.64 -14.12
CA CYS A 116 11.61 -7.69 -14.50
C CYS A 116 11.35 -7.02 -15.85
N GLN A 117 12.00 -5.89 -16.13
CA GLN A 117 11.89 -5.24 -17.44
C GLN A 117 12.47 -6.10 -18.58
N GLU A 118 13.61 -6.76 -18.35
CA GLU A 118 14.21 -7.71 -19.29
C GLU A 118 13.32 -8.95 -19.52
N ALA A 119 12.56 -9.37 -18.50
CA ALA A 119 11.55 -10.41 -18.60
C ALA A 119 10.24 -9.96 -19.27
N GLY A 120 10.15 -8.70 -19.73
CA GLY A 120 9.02 -8.16 -20.47
C GLY A 120 7.96 -7.45 -19.63
N TYR A 121 8.18 -7.25 -18.32
CA TYR A 121 7.25 -6.47 -17.48
C TYR A 121 7.52 -4.97 -17.63
N PRO A 122 6.55 -4.16 -18.08
CA PRO A 122 6.76 -2.72 -18.24
C PRO A 122 6.97 -2.04 -16.90
N TYR A 123 7.75 -0.95 -16.90
CA TYR A 123 7.79 -0.05 -15.76
C TYR A 123 6.53 0.81 -15.76
N VAL A 124 5.71 0.73 -14.71
CA VAL A 124 4.39 1.39 -14.67
C VAL A 124 4.22 2.31 -13.47
N ASP A 125 3.21 3.16 -13.52
CA ASP A 125 2.58 3.65 -12.31
C ASP A 125 1.49 2.64 -11.88
N TYR A 126 1.79 1.80 -10.89
CA TYR A 126 0.84 0.78 -10.42
C TYR A 126 -0.38 1.34 -9.66
N ASN A 127 -0.40 2.64 -9.35
CA ASN A 127 -1.58 3.35 -8.82
C ASN A 127 -2.31 4.15 -9.91
N GLY A 128 -1.81 4.10 -11.15
CA GLY A 128 -2.41 4.68 -12.34
C GLY A 128 -3.33 3.70 -13.08
N ARG A 129 -3.49 3.92 -14.38
CA ARG A 129 -4.35 3.10 -15.25
C ARG A 129 -3.99 1.61 -15.26
N ASN A 130 -2.70 1.28 -15.22
CA ASN A 130 -2.21 -0.09 -15.40
C ASN A 130 -1.45 -0.56 -14.15
N GLN A 131 -1.95 -1.61 -13.51
CA GLN A 131 -1.29 -2.21 -12.33
C GLN A 131 -0.36 -3.39 -12.68
N LEU A 132 -0.46 -3.92 -13.90
CA LEU A 132 0.39 -5.02 -14.34
C LEU A 132 1.73 -4.48 -14.84
N GLY A 133 2.78 -4.71 -14.05
CA GLY A 133 4.14 -4.30 -14.38
C GLY A 133 5.04 -4.33 -13.16
N VAL A 134 6.15 -3.62 -13.24
CA VAL A 134 7.11 -3.48 -12.15
C VAL A 134 7.34 -2.00 -11.84
N SER A 135 7.50 -1.66 -10.56
CA SER A 135 7.88 -0.31 -10.16
C SER A 135 8.60 -0.35 -8.83
N TYR A 136 9.29 0.75 -8.49
CA TYR A 136 9.72 0.95 -7.12
C TYR A 136 8.52 1.21 -6.20
N VAL A 137 8.63 0.76 -4.96
CA VAL A 137 7.63 1.03 -3.92
C VAL A 137 7.47 2.54 -3.72
N GLN A 138 6.21 2.97 -3.67
CA GLN A 138 5.79 4.30 -3.26
C GLN A 138 5.30 4.23 -1.81
N GLY A 139 5.62 5.26 -1.04
CA GLY A 139 5.33 5.32 0.38
C GLY A 139 4.44 6.49 0.77
N ALA A 140 3.63 6.30 1.80
CA ALA A 140 2.99 7.37 2.55
C ALA A 140 4.04 8.16 3.34
N LEU A 141 4.71 9.10 2.66
CA LEU A 141 5.90 9.78 3.10
C LEU A 141 5.84 11.27 2.74
N ARG A 142 6.28 12.14 3.66
CA ARG A 142 6.49 13.57 3.42
C ARG A 142 7.89 13.94 3.88
N GLY A 143 8.75 14.37 2.95
CA GLY A 143 10.15 14.72 3.26
C GLY A 143 10.93 13.56 3.91
N GLY A 144 10.71 12.33 3.46
CA GLY A 144 11.35 11.13 4.02
C GLY A 144 10.82 10.67 5.39
N ARG A 145 9.80 11.35 5.94
CA ARG A 145 9.14 10.98 7.20
C ARG A 145 7.80 10.32 6.90
N ARG A 146 7.39 9.38 7.75
CA ARG A 146 6.06 8.75 7.69
C ARG A 146 4.95 9.81 7.69
N CYS A 147 4.00 9.67 6.76
CA CYS A 147 2.73 10.39 6.78
C CYS A 147 1.67 9.46 7.39
N SER A 148 1.32 9.68 8.67
CA SER A 148 0.24 8.97 9.38
C SER A 148 -1.02 9.82 9.44
N ALA A 149 -2.18 9.15 9.52
CA ALA A 149 -3.48 9.80 9.68
C ALA A 149 -3.73 10.25 11.13
#